data_AF-A0A6M3IGJ1-F1
#
_entry.id   AF-A0A6M3IGJ1-F1
#
_cell.length_a   1.000
_cell.length_b   1.000
_cell.length_c   1.000
_cell.angle_alpha   90.00
_cell.angle_beta   90.00
_cell.angle_gamma   90.00
#
_symmetry.space_group_name_H-M   'P 1'
#
loop_
_entity.id
_entity.type
_entity.pdbx_description
1 polymer ?
#
loop_
_entity_poly.entity_id
_entity_poly.type
_entity_poly.pdbx_seq_one_letter_code
_entity_poly.pdbx_strand_id
1 'polypeptide(L)'
;MAHTIKNAKFVQSKSRTHQVRQVAPSAYEVTSGASGTRYEVTLTPAGGATCTCTWGHYRPKSGGFRSGCSHAIAVFDYIAEQRRVSAWTNEEDAKRQHRPTLNIGDGVILTSRKVSA
;
A
#
# COMPACT_ATOMS: atom_id res chain seq x y z
N MET A 1 -13.32 10.73 -10.79
CA MET A 1 -12.10 10.42 -11.55
C MET A 1 -11.22 9.52 -10.68
N ALA A 2 -10.71 8.41 -11.21
CA ALA A 2 -9.78 7.56 -10.45
C ALA A 2 -8.44 8.30 -10.32
N HIS A 3 -8.00 8.59 -9.10
CA HIS A 3 -6.69 9.21 -8.89
C HIS A 3 -5.61 8.14 -9.10
N THR A 4 -4.79 8.30 -10.13
CA THR A 4 -3.65 7.42 -10.40
C THR A 4 -2.39 7.99 -9.78
N ILE A 5 -1.67 7.18 -9.01
CA ILE A 5 -0.37 7.56 -8.46
C ILE A 5 0.65 7.57 -9.61
N LYS A 6 1.24 8.73 -9.88
CA LYS A 6 2.26 8.88 -10.93
C LYS A 6 3.67 8.54 -10.47
N ASN A 7 3.93 8.56 -9.15
CA ASN A 7 5.24 8.29 -8.58
C ASN A 7 5.14 7.34 -7.37
N ALA A 8 5.07 6.04 -7.65
CA ALA A 8 4.96 5.02 -6.61
C ALA A 8 6.20 4.95 -5.70
N LYS A 9 7.40 5.30 -6.20
CA LYS A 9 8.62 5.29 -5.38
C LYS A 9 8.62 6.38 -4.32
N PHE A 10 8.10 7.56 -4.64
CA PHE A 10 7.89 8.63 -3.66
C PHE A 10 6.84 8.25 -2.61
N VAL A 11 5.75 7.61 -3.03
CA VAL A 11 4.74 7.12 -2.07
C VAL A 11 5.32 6.02 -1.17
N GLN A 12 6.14 5.14 -1.72
CA GLN A 12 6.88 4.13 -0.95
C GLN A 12 7.93 4.74 -0.02
N SER A 13 8.62 5.82 -0.39
CA SER A 13 9.58 6.44 0.52
C SER A 13 8.88 7.02 1.75
N LYS A 14 7.69 7.61 1.55
CA LYS A 14 6.82 8.05 2.66
C LYS A 14 6.35 6.89 3.53
N SER A 15 5.99 5.75 2.94
CA SER A 15 5.48 4.61 3.71
C SER A 15 6.48 4.10 4.74
N ARG A 16 7.79 4.24 4.48
CA ARG A 16 8.87 3.78 5.36
C ARG A 16 8.97 4.56 6.67
N THR A 17 8.40 5.76 6.75
CA THR A 17 8.41 6.55 7.99
C THR A 17 7.19 6.27 8.86
N HIS A 18 6.22 5.50 8.37
CA HIS A 18 4.99 5.22 9.09
C HIS A 18 5.18 4.08 10.07
N GLN A 19 4.48 4.15 11.19
CA GLN A 19 4.39 3.05 12.15
C GLN A 19 3.05 2.34 11.96
N VAL A 20 3.09 1.01 11.89
CA VAL A 20 1.91 0.18 11.67
C VAL A 20 1.65 -0.66 12.91
N ARG A 21 0.39 -0.71 13.33
CA ARG A 21 -0.10 -1.56 14.43
C ARG A 21 -1.33 -2.31 13.95
N GLN A 22 -1.33 -3.63 14.08
CA GLN A 22 -2.52 -4.43 13.80
C GLN A 22 -3.55 -4.24 14.93
N VAL A 23 -4.81 -3.95 14.55
CA VAL A 23 -5.92 -3.77 15.51
C VAL A 23 -6.98 -4.87 15.38
N ALA A 24 -7.10 -5.47 14.19
CA ALA A 24 -7.93 -6.65 13.94
C ALA A 24 -7.30 -7.49 12.81
N PRO A 25 -7.79 -8.71 12.51
CA PRO A 25 -7.17 -9.60 11.50
C PRO A 25 -6.95 -8.93 10.13
N SER A 26 -7.88 -8.07 9.70
CA SER A 26 -7.79 -7.34 8.43
C SER A 26 -7.70 -5.82 8.61
N ALA A 27 -7.60 -5.30 9.83
CA ALA A 27 -7.57 -3.86 10.09
C ALA A 27 -6.29 -3.44 10.84
N TYR A 28 -5.73 -2.32 10.41
CA TYR A 28 -4.44 -1.81 10.84
C TYR A 28 -4.56 -0.32 11.11
N GLU A 29 -3.96 0.13 12.20
CA GLU A 29 -3.76 1.53 12.49
C GLU A 29 -2.37 1.92 11.99
N VAL A 30 -2.30 2.99 11.21
CA VAL A 30 -1.06 3.54 10.67
C VAL A 30 -0.87 4.94 11.22
N THR A 31 0.20 5.13 11.98
CA THR A 31 0.62 6.46 12.43
C THR A 31 1.55 7.06 11.38
N SER A 32 1.13 8.17 10.79
CA SER A 32 1.91 8.90 9.78
C SER A 32 3.18 9.48 10.41
N GLY A 33 4.34 9.05 9.93
CA GLY A 33 5.63 9.61 10.36
C GLY A 33 5.83 11.09 10.02
N ALA A 34 5.03 11.67 9.14
CA ALA A 34 5.13 13.07 8.77
C ALA A 34 4.29 14.00 9.68
N SER A 35 3.14 13.52 10.17
CA SER A 35 2.17 14.36 10.89
C SER A 35 1.79 13.83 12.29
N GLY A 36 2.17 12.60 12.63
CA GLY A 36 1.71 11.90 13.84
C GLY A 36 0.23 11.48 13.80
N THR A 37 -0.50 11.84 12.74
CA THR A 37 -1.92 11.51 12.59
C THR A 37 -2.10 10.01 12.38
N ARG A 38 -3.13 9.44 13.00
CA ARG A 38 -3.48 8.04 12.87
C ARG A 38 -4.52 7.85 11.77
N TYR A 39 -4.29 6.86 10.93
CA TYR A 39 -5.19 6.45 9.86
C TYR A 39 -5.52 4.98 10.02
N GLU A 40 -6.72 4.60 9.62
CA GLU A 40 -7.12 3.20 9.57
C GLU A 40 -6.93 2.68 8.14
N VAL A 41 -6.38 1.48 8.04
CA VAL A 41 -6.18 0.75 6.79
C VAL A 41 -6.80 -0.64 6.94
N THR A 42 -7.69 -0.99 6.03
CA THR A 42 -8.39 -2.27 6.06
C THR A 42 -8.11 -3.05 4.79
N LEU A 43 -7.58 -4.26 4.93
CA LEU A 43 -7.32 -5.15 3.79
C LEU A 43 -8.64 -5.65 3.21
N THR A 44 -8.73 -5.64 1.89
CA THR A 44 -9.91 -6.12 1.17
C THR A 44 -9.74 -7.58 0.73
N PRO A 45 -10.81 -8.40 0.73
CA PRO A 45 -10.73 -9.77 0.22
C PRO A 45 -10.26 -9.88 -1.23
N ALA A 46 -10.44 -8.82 -2.02
CA ALA A 46 -10.02 -8.74 -3.43
C ALA A 46 -8.51 -8.46 -3.63
N GLY A 47 -7.69 -8.43 -2.57
CA GLY A 47 -6.23 -8.26 -2.67
C GLY A 47 -5.74 -6.81 -2.73
N GLY A 48 -6.47 -5.89 -2.09
CA GLY A 48 -6.03 -4.49 -1.91
C GLY A 48 -6.24 -4.01 -0.48
N ALA A 49 -6.23 -2.69 -0.27
CA ALA A 49 -6.52 -2.09 1.02
C ALA A 49 -7.32 -0.81 0.87
N THR A 50 -8.21 -0.50 1.81
CA THR A 50 -8.85 0.80 1.95
C THR A 50 -8.06 1.64 2.96
N CYS A 51 -8.19 2.96 2.92
CA CYS A 51 -7.55 3.83 3.90
C CYS A 51 -8.41 5.06 4.20
N THR A 52 -8.45 5.50 5.45
CA THR A 52 -9.22 6.68 5.88
C THR A 52 -8.53 8.02 5.59
N CYS A 53 -7.30 8.02 5.06
CA CYS A 53 -6.66 9.25 4.59
C CYS A 53 -7.49 9.90 3.47
N THR A 54 -7.34 11.21 3.26
CA THR A 54 -8.08 11.96 2.23
C THR A 54 -7.97 11.35 0.83
N TRP A 55 -6.84 10.72 0.52
CA TRP A 55 -6.62 9.99 -0.74
C TRP A 55 -7.50 8.75 -0.89
N GLY A 56 -7.78 8.04 0.21
CA GLY A 56 -8.58 6.82 0.24
C GLY A 56 -10.05 7.05 0.57
N HIS A 57 -10.36 8.02 1.43
CA HIS A 57 -11.69 8.28 1.98
C HIS A 57 -12.72 8.64 0.90
N TYR A 58 -12.33 9.41 -0.14
CA TYR A 58 -13.21 9.85 -1.21
C TYR A 58 -13.18 8.95 -2.47
N ARG A 59 -12.72 7.69 -2.34
CA ARG A 59 -12.61 6.77 -3.49
C ARG A 59 -13.97 6.28 -3.97
N PRO A 60 -14.26 6.33 -5.29
CA PRO A 60 -15.49 5.78 -5.84
C PRO A 60 -15.51 4.24 -5.73
N LYS A 61 -16.70 3.69 -5.44
CA LYS A 61 -16.92 2.24 -5.23
C LYS A 61 -16.48 1.38 -6.42
N SER A 62 -16.48 1.94 -7.64
CA SER A 62 -16.13 1.26 -8.88
C SER A 62 -14.68 0.75 -8.94
N GLY A 63 -13.77 1.27 -8.09
CA GLY A 63 -12.40 0.76 -7.95
C GLY A 63 -12.20 -0.32 -6.87
N GLY A 64 -13.29 -0.77 -6.23
CA GLY A 64 -13.27 -1.69 -5.09
C GLY A 64 -12.74 -1.06 -3.81
N PHE A 65 -12.82 0.27 -3.67
CA PHE A 65 -12.29 1.07 -2.55
C PHE A 65 -10.78 0.93 -2.28
N ARG A 66 -10.04 0.31 -3.22
CA ARG A 66 -8.61 0.08 -3.08
C ARG A 66 -7.84 1.41 -3.17
N SER A 67 -6.86 1.56 -2.28
CA SER A 67 -6.02 2.74 -2.13
C SER A 67 -4.55 2.30 -2.14
N GLY A 68 -3.77 2.85 -3.07
CA GLY A 68 -2.34 2.65 -3.21
C GLY A 68 -1.50 3.66 -2.42
N CYS A 69 -2.11 4.35 -1.45
CA CYS A 69 -1.45 5.39 -0.65
C CYS A 69 -0.29 4.86 0.21
N SER A 70 0.51 5.76 0.78
CA SER A 70 1.67 5.39 1.60
C SER A 70 1.30 4.57 2.83
N HIS A 71 0.12 4.80 3.42
CA HIS A 71 -0.37 3.99 4.55
C HIS A 71 -0.65 2.55 4.16
N ALA A 72 -1.30 2.33 3.01
CA ALA A 72 -1.57 0.99 2.50
C ALA A 72 -0.27 0.23 2.19
N ILE A 73 0.69 0.90 1.54
CA ILE A 73 2.01 0.31 1.27
C ILE A 73 2.73 -0.06 2.58
N ALA A 74 2.63 0.78 3.63
CA ALA A 74 3.22 0.48 4.94
C ALA A 74 2.61 -0.78 5.55
N VAL A 75 1.28 -0.95 5.47
CA VAL A 75 0.61 -2.18 5.93
C VAL A 75 1.07 -3.39 5.13
N PHE A 76 1.16 -3.28 3.80
CA PHE A 76 1.66 -4.38 2.98
C PHE A 76 3.11 -4.75 3.30
N ASP A 77 3.98 -3.79 3.64
CA ASP A 77 5.34 -4.07 4.10
C ASP A 77 5.34 -4.72 5.49
N TYR A 78 4.46 -4.28 6.40
CA TYR A 78 4.30 -4.85 7.74
C TYR A 78 3.88 -6.33 7.70
N ILE A 79 2.86 -6.67 6.91
CA ILE A 79 2.38 -8.07 6.79
C ILE A 79 3.27 -8.93 5.91
N ALA A 80 4.19 -8.33 5.15
CA ALA A 80 5.09 -9.08 4.29
C ALA A 80 6.16 -9.86 5.09
N GLU A 81 6.23 -9.67 6.42
CA GLU A 81 7.12 -10.35 7.39
C GLU A 81 8.57 -10.48 6.89
N GLN A 82 8.92 -11.62 6.29
CA GLN A 82 10.24 -11.94 5.75
C GLN A 82 10.48 -11.39 4.34
N ARG A 83 9.58 -10.56 3.84
CA ARG A 83 9.64 -10.01 2.49
C ARG A 83 9.60 -8.49 2.55
N ARG A 84 10.34 -7.87 1.63
CA ARG A 84 10.32 -6.42 1.44
C ARG A 84 9.53 -6.08 0.20
N VAL A 85 8.58 -5.16 0.32
CA VAL A 85 7.76 -4.73 -0.82
C VAL A 85 8.43 -3.59 -1.59
N SER A 86 8.14 -3.49 -2.87
CA SER A 86 8.58 -2.43 -3.76
C SER A 86 7.43 -1.99 -4.65
N ALA A 87 7.14 -0.69 -4.67
CA ALA A 87 5.99 -0.15 -5.39
C ALA A 87 6.38 0.30 -6.81
N TRP A 88 5.48 0.12 -7.76
CA TRP A 88 5.64 0.42 -9.18
C TRP A 88 4.36 1.03 -9.73
N THR A 89 4.47 1.93 -10.71
CA THR A 89 3.34 2.51 -11.45
C THR A 89 3.16 1.88 -12.83
N ASN A 90 4.09 1.02 -13.23
CA ASN A 90 4.11 0.34 -14.52
C ASN A 90 4.21 -1.18 -14.29
N GLU A 91 3.33 -1.93 -14.95
CA GLU A 91 3.28 -3.39 -14.87
C GLU A 91 4.50 -4.04 -15.53
N GLU A 92 5.01 -3.48 -16.63
CA GLU A 92 6.19 -4.02 -17.32
C GLU A 92 7.42 -3.96 -16.42
N ASP A 93 7.65 -2.83 -15.76
CA ASP A 93 8.78 -2.66 -14.84
C ASP A 93 8.65 -3.54 -13.60
N ALA A 94 7.42 -3.75 -13.11
CA ALA A 94 7.14 -4.69 -12.03
C ALA A 94 7.43 -6.13 -12.44
N LYS A 95 6.99 -6.56 -13.64
CA LYS A 95 7.21 -7.91 -14.19
C LYS A 95 8.69 -8.21 -14.43
N ARG A 96 9.47 -7.23 -14.90
CA ARG A 96 10.94 -7.33 -15.08
C ARG A 96 11.69 -7.66 -13.78
N GLN A 97 11.07 -7.49 -12.61
CA GLN A 97 11.68 -7.90 -11.34
C GLN A 97 11.66 -9.42 -11.12
N HIS A 98 10.92 -10.18 -11.92
CA HIS A 98 10.74 -11.63 -11.77
C HIS A 98 10.33 -12.02 -10.34
N ARG A 99 9.39 -11.25 -9.77
CA ARG A 99 8.90 -11.40 -8.39
C ARG A 99 7.37 -11.46 -8.37
N PRO A 100 6.76 -12.06 -7.33
CA PRO A 100 5.32 -11.99 -7.13
C PRO A 100 4.85 -10.53 -7.10
N THR A 101 3.83 -10.24 -7.90
CA THR A 101 3.20 -8.93 -8.03
C THR A 101 1.81 -8.90 -7.40
N LEU A 102 1.46 -7.79 -6.77
CA LEU A 102 0.11 -7.53 -6.23
C LEU A 102 -0.35 -6.14 -6.63
N ASN A 103 -1.53 -6.02 -7.26
CA ASN A 103 -2.13 -4.74 -7.58
C ASN A 103 -3.01 -4.25 -6.42
N ILE A 104 -2.55 -3.19 -5.76
CA ILE A 104 -3.19 -2.66 -4.54
C ILE A 104 -4.14 -1.49 -4.82
N GLY A 105 -4.37 -1.15 -6.10
CA GLY A 105 -5.16 0.00 -6.54
C GLY A 105 -4.32 1.21 -6.96
N ASP A 106 -4.97 2.22 -7.51
CA ASP A 106 -4.39 3.53 -7.88
C ASP A 106 -3.26 3.48 -8.92
N GLY A 107 -3.22 2.41 -9.72
CA GLY A 107 -2.11 2.13 -10.61
C GLY A 107 -0.85 1.67 -9.88
N VAL A 108 -0.93 1.35 -8.59
CA VAL A 108 0.20 0.86 -7.81
C VAL A 108 0.24 -0.66 -7.79
N ILE A 109 1.39 -1.18 -8.21
CA ILE A 109 1.72 -2.60 -8.18
C ILE A 109 2.87 -2.80 -7.20
N LEU A 110 2.71 -3.71 -6.26
CA LEU A 110 3.76 -4.13 -5.34
C LEU A 110 4.46 -5.35 -5.89
N THR A 111 5.79 -5.37 -5.88
CA THR A 111 6.58 -6.60 -5.95
C THR A 111 7.13 -6.93 -4.57
N SER A 112 7.24 -8.21 -4.24
CA SER A 112 7.83 -8.64 -2.96
C SER A 112 9.09 -9.49 -3.18
N ARG A 113 10.16 -9.19 -2.45
CA ARG A 113 11.39 -10.01 -2.42
C ARG A 113 11.60 -10.60 -1.05
N LYS A 114 12.15 -11.82 -0.94
CA LYS A 114 12.63 -12.35 0.34
C LYS A 114 13.77 -11.47 0.85
N VAL A 115 13.78 -11.17 2.14
CA VAL A 115 14.92 -10.56 2.81
C VAL A 115 15.86 -11.72 3.17
N SER A 116 17.04 -11.76 2.56
CA SER A 116 18.08 -12.70 2.98
C SER A 116 18.48 -12.36 4.41
N ALA A 117 18.43 -13.36 5.29
CA ALA A 117 18.95 -13.27 6.66
C ALA A 117 20.48 -13.08 6.66
#